data_AF-A0A939ABV1-F1
#
_entry.id   AF-A0A939ABV1-F1
#
_cell.length_a   1.000
_cell.length_b   1.000
_cell.length_c   1.000
_cell.angle_alpha   90.00
_cell.angle_beta   90.00
_cell.angle_gamma   90.00
#
_symmetry.space_group_name_H-M   'P 1'
#
loop_
_entity.id
_entity.type
_entity.pdbx_description
1 polymer ?
#
loop_
_entity_poly.entity_id
_entity_poly.type
_entity_poly.pdbx_seq_one_letter_code
_entity_poly.pdbx_strand_id
1 'polypeptide(L)'
;MTRRSFPFLLLLLAIHLPLLAGQPQEESRRNITAHNLAGPLLEVHFLDVGQGDSMYVRTPSGKSFLIDTGPRSARKKIIPYLHYLKVRKLDGIF
;
A
#
# COMPACT_ATOMS: atom_id res chain seq x y z
N MET A 1 32.44 -12.74 -59.02
CA MET A 1 31.34 -13.71 -58.80
C MET A 1 31.48 -14.19 -57.35
N THR A 2 30.67 -13.87 -56.35
CA THR A 2 29.32 -13.31 -56.23
C THR A 2 29.22 -12.61 -54.87
N ARG A 3 28.51 -11.48 -54.89
CA ARG A 3 28.05 -10.70 -53.73
C ARG A 3 27.29 -11.60 -52.75
N ARG A 4 27.56 -11.49 -51.45
CA ARG A 4 26.58 -11.84 -50.40
C ARG A 4 26.50 -10.69 -49.41
N SER A 5 25.42 -9.94 -49.58
CA SER A 5 24.97 -8.77 -48.84
C SER A 5 24.69 -9.11 -47.39
N PHE A 6 25.43 -8.48 -46.46
CA PHE A 6 25.09 -8.44 -45.04
C PHE A 6 24.73 -7.01 -44.57
N PRO A 7 23.73 -6.30 -45.15
CA PRO A 7 23.33 -5.00 -44.63
C PRO A 7 22.35 -5.09 -43.45
N PHE A 8 22.00 -6.30 -42.98
CA PHE A 8 21.05 -6.48 -41.87
C PHE A 8 21.69 -6.59 -40.49
N LEU A 9 22.98 -6.96 -40.40
CA LEU A 9 23.63 -7.17 -39.10
C LEU A 9 23.97 -5.84 -38.39
N LEU A 10 24.15 -4.75 -39.13
CA LEU A 10 24.34 -3.41 -38.57
C LEU A 10 23.03 -2.78 -38.08
N LEU A 11 21.87 -3.16 -38.64
CA LEU A 11 20.56 -2.64 -38.25
C LEU A 11 20.11 -3.19 -36.88
N LEU A 12 20.56 -4.40 -36.52
CA LEU A 12 20.29 -5.01 -35.21
C LEU A 12 21.06 -4.36 -34.05
N LEU A 13 22.19 -3.70 -34.34
CA LEU A 13 23.02 -3.02 -33.34
C LEU A 13 22.47 -1.63 -32.96
N ALA A 14 21.71 -0.98 -33.86
CA ALA A 14 21.08 0.32 -33.61
C ALA A 14 19.84 0.24 -32.70
N ILE A 15 19.16 -0.91 -32.64
CA ILE A 15 17.95 -1.11 -31.83
C ILE A 15 18.25 -1.27 -30.33
N HIS A 16 19.49 -1.66 -29.97
CA HIS A 16 19.89 -1.79 -28.57
C HIS A 16 20.52 -0.52 -27.97
N LEU A 17 20.73 0.54 -28.75
CA LEU A 17 21.46 1.72 -28.28
C LEU A 17 20.68 2.81 -27.51
N PRO A 18 19.33 2.85 -27.42
CA PRO A 18 18.70 3.87 -26.58
C PRO A 18 18.47 3.44 -25.12
N LEU A 19 18.86 2.23 -24.68
CA LEU A 19 18.56 1.77 -23.32
C LEU A 19 19.54 2.28 -22.24
N LEU A 20 20.68 2.86 -22.62
CA LEU A 20 21.64 3.40 -21.63
C LEU A 20 21.28 4.81 -21.15
N ALA A 21 20.44 5.54 -21.87
CA ALA A 21 19.81 6.75 -21.37
C ALA A 21 18.48 6.37 -20.73
N GLY A 22 18.55 5.71 -19.57
CA GLY A 22 17.39 5.41 -18.74
C GLY A 22 16.44 6.61 -18.71
N GLN A 23 15.18 6.39 -19.09
CA GLN A 23 14.15 7.42 -19.05
C GLN A 23 14.16 8.08 -17.65
N PRO A 24 14.11 9.43 -17.56
CA PRO A 24 14.14 10.12 -16.27
C PRO A 24 13.09 9.55 -15.30
N GLN A 25 13.49 9.32 -14.06
CA GLN A 25 12.65 8.91 -12.93
C GLN A 25 11.53 9.94 -12.64
N GLU A 26 10.49 9.97 -13.46
CA GLU A 26 9.27 10.74 -13.24
C GLU A 26 8.25 9.97 -12.37
N GLU A 27 8.24 8.64 -12.47
CA GLU A 27 7.25 7.78 -11.82
C GLU A 27 7.38 7.77 -10.29
N SER A 28 8.61 7.75 -9.77
CA SER A 28 8.87 7.81 -8.32
C SER A 28 8.43 9.15 -7.70
N ARG A 29 8.57 10.26 -8.43
CA ARG A 29 8.18 11.60 -7.96
C ARG A 29 6.66 11.82 -7.97
N ARG A 30 5.95 11.29 -8.99
CA ARG A 30 4.48 11.37 -9.05
C ARG A 30 3.82 10.61 -7.90
N ASN A 31 4.36 9.45 -7.55
CA ASN A 31 3.81 8.60 -6.49
C ASN A 31 3.98 9.23 -5.09
N ILE A 32 5.12 9.88 -4.83
CA ILE A 32 5.37 10.59 -3.57
C ILE A 32 4.47 11.83 -3.46
N THR A 33 4.26 12.57 -4.55
CA THR A 33 3.48 13.81 -4.52
C THR A 33 1.98 13.52 -4.42
N ALA A 34 1.46 12.54 -5.18
CA ALA A 34 0.04 12.15 -5.14
C ALA A 34 -0.37 11.59 -3.77
N HIS A 35 0.50 10.80 -3.12
CA HIS A 35 0.23 10.26 -1.78
C HIS A 35 0.15 11.35 -0.70
N ASN A 36 0.91 12.44 -0.82
CA ASN A 36 0.86 13.56 0.13
C ASN A 36 -0.31 14.53 -0.14
N LEU A 37 -0.87 14.53 -1.35
CA LEU A 37 -2.08 15.29 -1.72
C LEU A 37 -3.38 14.51 -1.39
N ALA A 38 -3.32 13.18 -1.38
CA ALA A 38 -4.41 12.35 -0.92
C ALA A 38 -4.56 12.55 0.60
N GLY A 39 -5.74 13.00 1.04
CA GLY A 39 -6.04 13.14 2.46
C GLY A 39 -5.94 11.82 3.22
N PRO A 40 -6.18 11.83 4.55
CA PRO A 40 -6.10 10.61 5.36
C PRO A 40 -6.93 9.48 4.76
N LEU A 41 -6.38 8.27 4.72
CA LEU A 41 -7.06 7.11 4.17
C LEU A 41 -7.96 6.45 5.20
N LEU A 42 -8.86 5.59 4.73
CA LEU A 42 -9.58 4.66 5.59
C LEU A 42 -8.59 3.59 6.07
N GLU A 43 -8.43 3.46 7.38
CA GLU A 43 -7.61 2.40 7.99
C GLU A 43 -8.53 1.28 8.49
N VAL A 44 -8.21 0.02 8.17
CA VAL A 44 -8.94 -1.16 8.63
C VAL A 44 -7.94 -2.16 9.19
N HIS A 45 -8.13 -2.56 10.44
CA HIS A 45 -7.24 -3.43 11.19
C HIS A 45 -8.01 -4.66 11.66
N PHE A 46 -7.67 -5.83 11.12
CA PHE A 46 -8.18 -7.10 11.62
C PHE A 46 -7.34 -7.53 12.82
N LEU A 47 -7.99 -7.77 13.96
CA LEU A 47 -7.33 -8.08 15.21
C LEU A 47 -7.37 -9.59 15.44
N ASP A 48 -6.19 -10.20 15.60
CA ASP A 48 -6.12 -11.58 16.06
C ASP A 48 -6.52 -11.65 17.54
N VAL A 49 -7.77 -12.06 17.77
CA VAL A 49 -8.35 -12.25 19.10
C VAL A 49 -8.42 -13.73 19.52
N GLY A 50 -7.90 -14.65 18.70
CA GLY A 50 -8.12 -16.09 18.84
C GLY A 50 -9.42 -16.52 18.15
N GLN A 51 -10.37 -17.09 18.90
CA GLN A 51 -11.67 -17.49 18.35
C GLN A 51 -12.59 -16.27 18.19
N GLY A 52 -13.24 -16.13 17.03
CA GLY A 52 -14.17 -15.05 16.71
C GLY A 52 -13.50 -13.92 15.94
N ASP A 53 -14.29 -12.87 15.65
CA ASP A 53 -13.84 -11.76 14.81
C ASP A 53 -13.63 -10.50 15.65
N SER A 54 -12.69 -9.66 15.22
CA SER A 54 -12.60 -8.29 15.72
C SER A 54 -11.87 -7.41 14.71
N MET A 55 -12.45 -6.24 14.46
CA MET A 55 -11.94 -5.28 13.49
C MET A 55 -12.00 -3.87 14.05
N TYR A 56 -10.90 -3.15 13.94
CA TYR A 56 -10.83 -1.72 14.21
C TYR A 56 -10.84 -0.93 12.91
N VAL A 57 -11.66 0.12 12.83
CA VAL A 57 -11.80 0.98 11.65
C VAL A 57 -11.56 2.43 12.03
N ARG A 58 -10.70 3.13 11.28
CA ARG A 58 -10.50 4.57 11.40
C ARG A 58 -10.83 5.25 10.07
N THR A 59 -11.81 6.15 10.08
CA THR A 59 -12.23 6.86 8.87
C THR A 59 -11.22 7.94 8.46
N PRO A 60 -11.25 8.39 7.19
CA PRO A 60 -10.54 9.59 6.74
C PRO A 60 -10.81 10.84 7.60
N SER A 61 -12.02 10.93 8.19
CA SER A 61 -12.42 12.01 9.10
C SER A 61 -11.94 11.83 10.54
N GLY A 62 -11.20 10.76 10.84
CA GLY A 62 -10.64 10.47 12.15
C GLY A 62 -11.59 9.78 13.14
N LYS A 63 -12.80 9.40 12.70
CA LYS A 63 -13.73 8.64 13.55
C LYS A 63 -13.24 7.22 13.73
N SER A 64 -13.39 6.70 14.94
CA SER A 64 -12.84 5.41 15.35
C SER A 64 -13.95 4.44 15.73
N PHE A 65 -13.96 3.24 15.13
CA PHE A 65 -14.99 2.23 15.34
C PHE A 65 -14.38 0.87 15.65
N LEU A 66 -15.10 0.07 16.44
CA LEU A 66 -14.76 -1.33 16.71
C LEU A 66 -15.94 -2.19 16.27
N ILE A 67 -15.69 -3.17 15.41
CA ILE A 67 -16.69 -4.08 14.84
C ILE A 67 -16.35 -5.50 15.29
N ASP A 68 -17.29 -6.13 15.98
CA ASP A 68 -17.09 -7.34 16.77
C ASP A 68 -15.90 -7.21 17.77
N THR A 69 -15.93 -8.03 18.79
CA THR A 69 -14.91 -8.04 19.84
C THR A 69 -14.49 -9.44 20.24
N GLY A 70 -15.03 -10.47 19.58
CA GLY A 70 -14.83 -11.86 19.96
C GLY A 70 -15.24 -12.12 21.42
N PRO A 71 -14.68 -13.16 22.07
CA PRO A 71 -15.00 -13.51 23.44
C PRO A 71 -14.43 -12.49 24.44
N ARG A 72 -14.96 -12.46 25.67
CA ARG A 72 -14.51 -11.54 26.74
C ARG A 72 -12.98 -11.56 27.00
N SER A 73 -12.31 -12.67 26.72
CA SER A 73 -10.85 -12.82 26.83
C SER A 73 -10.08 -11.95 25.83
N ALA A 74 -10.66 -11.65 24.66
CA ALA A 74 -10.08 -10.83 23.60
C ALA A 74 -9.75 -9.40 24.07
N ARG A 75 -10.46 -8.90 25.09
CA ARG A 75 -10.19 -7.60 25.73
C ARG A 75 -8.71 -7.41 26.07
N LYS A 76 -8.01 -8.47 26.49
CA LYS A 76 -6.58 -8.44 26.85
C LYS A 76 -5.65 -8.17 25.66
N LYS A 77 -6.13 -8.35 24.43
CA LYS A 77 -5.42 -8.04 23.18
C LYS A 77 -5.92 -6.73 22.56
N ILE A 78 -7.23 -6.53 22.48
CA ILE A 78 -7.85 -5.35 21.84
C ILE A 78 -7.45 -4.05 22.55
N ILE A 79 -7.59 -3.99 23.88
CA ILE A 79 -7.37 -2.74 24.63
C ILE A 79 -5.91 -2.25 24.52
N PRO A 80 -4.88 -3.08 24.75
CA PRO A 80 -3.50 -2.66 24.51
C PRO A 80 -3.24 -2.20 23.08
N TYR A 81 -3.86 -2.85 22.09
CA TYR A 81 -3.69 -2.47 20.68
C TYR A 81 -4.29 -1.10 20.36
N LEU A 82 -5.49 -0.81 20.83
CA LEU A 82 -6.10 0.52 20.69
C LEU A 82 -5.25 1.61 21.37
N HIS A 83 -4.67 1.32 22.53
CA HIS A 83 -3.74 2.22 23.21
C HIS A 83 -2.43 2.45 22.43
N TYR A 84 -1.87 1.40 21.84
CA TYR A 84 -0.70 1.50 20.96
C TYR A 84 -0.97 2.44 19.77
N LEU A 85 -2.19 2.36 19.18
CA LEU A 85 -2.65 3.27 18.14
C LEU A 85 -3.06 4.67 18.65
N LYS A 86 -2.90 4.95 19.96
CA LYS A 86 -3.29 6.20 20.63
C LYS A 86 -4.79 6.53 20.48
N VAL A 87 -5.63 5.52 20.32
CA VAL A 87 -7.08 5.66 20.29
C VAL A 87 -7.56 5.88 21.72
N ARG A 88 -8.14 7.05 21.99
CA ARG A 88 -8.65 7.43 23.32
C ARG A 88 -10.16 7.30 23.45
N LYS A 89 -10.87 7.24 22.32
CA LYS A 89 -12.33 7.19 22.24
C LYS A 89 -12.72 6.37 21.01
N LEU A 90 -13.79 5.59 21.15
CA LEU A 90 -14.52 5.00 20.03
C LEU A 90 -15.80 5.81 19.81
N ASP A 91 -16.09 6.12 18.56
CA ASP A 91 -17.33 6.78 18.14
C ASP A 91 -18.48 5.79 17.95
N GLY A 92 -18.18 4.49 17.86
CA GLY A 92 -19.17 3.42 17.87
C GLY A 92 -18.55 2.04 18.08
N ILE A 93 -19.38 1.12 18.58
CA ILE A 93 -19.06 -0.31 18.72
C ILE A 93 -20.24 -1.08 18.13
N PHE A 94 -19.97 -2.04 17.25
CA PHE A 94 -20.98 -2.83 16.53
C PHE A 94 -20.72 -4.31 16.71
#